data_AF-A0A3C1RM22-F1
#
_entry.id   AF-A0A3C1RM22-F1
#
_cell.length_a   1.000
_cell.length_b   1.000
_cell.length_c   1.000
_cell.angle_alpha   90.00
_cell.angle_beta   90.00
_cell.angle_gamma   90.00
#
_symmetry.space_group_name_H-M   'P 1'
#
loop_
_entity.id
_entity.type
_entity.pdbx_description
1 polymer ?
#
loop_
_entity_poly.entity_id
_entity_poly.type
_entity_poly.pdbx_seq_one_letter_code
_entity_poly.pdbx_strand_id
1 'polypeptide(L)' 'LFVTTNPIPVKAALNLLGWNVGSTRLPLYDPTVEVTNALKDVLSQLNLVK' A
#
# COMPACT_ATOMS: atom_id res chain seq x y z
N LEU A 1 3.23 -4.71 6.82
CA LEU A 1 4.17 -3.67 6.36
C LEU A 1 5.48 -4.23 5.79
N PHE A 2 6.02 -5.34 6.28
CA PHE A 2 7.29 -5.92 5.80
C PHE A 2 7.14 -6.89 4.61
N VAL A 3 6.14 -6.67 3.74
CA VAL A 3 5.86 -7.54 2.58
C VAL A 3 6.81 -7.23 1.41
N THR A 4 7.28 -5.99 1.31
CA THR A 4 8.21 -5.50 0.27
C THR A 4 8.99 -4.30 0.81
N THR A 5 9.97 -3.80 0.05
CA THR A 5 10.87 -2.70 0.40
C THR A 5 10.10 -1.42 0.74
N ASN A 6 10.36 -0.86 1.93
CA ASN A 6 9.88 0.47 2.31
C ASN A 6 10.47 1.53 1.36
N PRO A 7 9.70 2.52 0.83
CA PRO A 7 8.33 2.94 1.15
C PRO A 7 7.18 2.38 0.32
N ILE A 8 7.38 1.33 -0.50
CA ILE A 8 6.34 0.77 -1.38
C ILE A 8 5.04 0.43 -0.63
N PRO A 9 5.04 -0.37 0.46
CA PRO A 9 3.80 -0.82 1.07
C PRO A 9 3.08 0.30 1.85
N VAL A 10 3.83 1.27 2.40
CA VAL A 10 3.25 2.42 3.11
C VAL A 10 2.55 3.36 2.12
N LYS A 11 3.19 3.68 1.00
CA LYS A 11 2.56 4.51 -0.04
C LYS A 11 1.32 3.86 -0.63
N ALA A 12 1.37 2.54 -0.86
CA ALA A 12 0.21 1.79 -1.33
C ALA A 12 -0.96 1.88 -0.33
N ALA A 13 -0.69 1.67 0.97
CA ALA A 13 -1.70 1.79 2.02
C ALA A 13 -2.30 3.19 2.10
N LEU A 14 -1.48 4.24 2.03
CA LEU A 14 -1.95 5.63 2.04
C LEU A 14 -2.83 5.96 0.83
N ASN A 15 -2.44 5.50 -0.37
CA ASN A 15 -3.27 5.65 -1.57
C ASN A 15 -4.62 4.90 -1.43
N LEU A 16 -4.63 3.70 -0.83
CA LEU A 16 -5.87 2.95 -0.54
C LEU A 16 -6.78 3.67 0.47
N LEU A 17 -6.19 4.43 1.40
CA LEU A 17 -6.92 5.27 2.35
C LEU A 17 -7.42 6.59 1.74
N GLY A 18 -7.19 6.81 0.44
CA GLY A 18 -7.60 8.02 -0.28
C GLY A 18 -6.62 9.20 -0.15
N TRP A 19 -5.42 8.99 0.37
CA TRP A 19 -4.39 10.04 0.46
C TRP A 19 -3.66 10.14 -0.87
N ASN A 20 -3.52 11.34 -1.42
CA ASN A 20 -2.79 11.55 -2.66
C ASN A 20 -1.27 11.64 -2.40
N VAL A 21 -0.59 10.50 -2.31
CA VAL A 21 0.87 10.42 -2.07
C VAL A 21 1.68 10.10 -3.33
N GLY A 22 1.01 10.00 -4.49
CA GLY A 22 1.60 9.64 -5.77
C GLY A 22 2.18 8.22 -5.80
N SER A 23 2.92 7.91 -6.86
CA SER A 23 3.62 6.63 -7.03
C SER A 23 5.00 6.63 -6.36
N THR A 24 5.64 5.47 -6.36
CA THR A 24 7.06 5.34 -6.02
C THR A 24 7.93 5.83 -7.19
N ARG A 25 9.14 6.30 -6.89
CA ARG A 25 10.11 6.67 -7.93
C ARG A 25 11.08 5.52 -8.13
N LEU A 26 11.55 5.34 -9.36
CA LEU A 26 12.66 4.44 -9.66
C LEU A 26 13.85 4.74 -8.73
N PRO A 27 14.57 3.70 -8.26
CA PRO A 27 14.54 2.30 -8.69
C PRO A 27 13.41 1.45 -8.07
N LEU A 28 12.53 2.04 -7.27
CA LEU A 28 11.38 1.35 -6.72
C LEU A 28 10.28 1.19 -7.77
N TYR A 29 9.40 0.23 -7.55
CA TYR A 29 8.31 -0.14 -8.45
C TYR A 29 6.96 -0.01 -7.73
N ASP A 30 5.88 -0.07 -8.52
CA ASP A 30 4.51 -0.06 -8.00
C ASP A 30 4.20 -1.37 -7.25
N PRO A 31 3.35 -1.33 -6.20
CA PRO A 31 2.98 -2.53 -5.47
C PRO A 31 2.31 -3.56 -6.39
N THR A 32 2.63 -4.83 -6.21
CA THR A 32 1.95 -5.91 -6.95
C THR A 32 0.50 -6.07 -6.47
N VAL A 33 -0.30 -6.82 -7.23
CA VAL A 33 -1.72 -7.08 -6.90
C VAL A 33 -1.83 -7.84 -5.57
N GLU A 34 -0.91 -8.78 -5.32
CA GLU A 34 -0.88 -9.58 -4.08
C GLU A 34 -0.61 -8.68 -2.86
N VAL A 35 0.36 -7.77 -2.96
CA VAL A 35 0.67 -6.80 -1.88
C VAL A 35 -0.52 -5.89 -1.65
N THR A 36 -1.18 -5.43 -2.72
CA THR A 36 -2.34 -4.53 -2.64
C THR A 36 -3.54 -5.21 -1.98
N ASN A 37 -3.82 -6.47 -2.30
CA ASN A 37 -4.91 -7.23 -1.68
C ASN A 37 -4.62 -7.51 -0.20
N ALA A 38 -3.40 -7.95 0.12
CA ALA A 38 -3.00 -8.17 1.50
C ALA A 38 -3.10 -6.88 2.35
N LEU A 39 -2.77 -5.72 1.76
CA LEU A 39 -2.96 -4.43 2.41
C LEU A 39 -4.45 -4.09 2.61
N LYS A 40 -5.30 -4.33 1.61
CA LYS A 40 -6.75 -4.12 1.76
C LYS A 40 -7.33 -4.96 2.89
N ASP A 41 -7.02 -6.25 2.93
CA ASP A 41 -7.53 -7.16 3.96
C ASP A 41 -7.16 -6.69 5.37
N VAL A 42 -5.88 -6.35 5.57
CA VAL A 42 -5.39 -5.85 6.87
C VAL A 42 -6.00 -4.49 7.21
N LEU A 43 -6.12 -3.58 6.25
CA LEU A 43 -6.72 -2.26 6.47
C LEU A 43 -8.21 -2.36 6.81
N SER A 44 -8.95 -3.28 6.19
CA SER A 44 -10.35 -3.59 6.52
C SER A 44 -10.47 -4.20 7.91
N GLN A 45 -9.59 -5.13 8.30
CA GLN A 45 -9.54 -5.68 9.67
C GLN A 45 -9.29 -4.59 10.73
N LEU A 46 -8.52 -3.56 10.38
CA LEU A 46 -8.24 -2.42 11.24
C LEU A 46 -9.32 -1.32 11.17
N ASN A 47 -10.41 -1.52 10.42
CA ASN A 47 -11.47 -0.54 10.16
C ASN A 47 -10.96 0.80 9.59
N LEU A 48 -9.85 0.77 8.86
CA LEU A 48 -9.26 1.96 8.24
C LEU A 48 -9.77 2.19 6.80
N VAL A 49 -10.27 1.13 6.14
CA VAL A 49 -10.89 1.17 4.80
C VAL A 49 -12.24 0.46 4.88
N LYS A 50 -13.28 1.06 4.30
CA LYS A 50 -14.63 0.47 4.21
C LYS A 50 -14.72 -0.58 3.12
#